data_AF-A0A1B1QKY5-F1
#
_entry.id   AF-A0A1B1QKY5-F1
#
_cell.length_a   1.000
_cell.length_b   1.000
_cell.length_c   1.000
_cell.angle_alpha   90.00
_cell.angle_beta   90.00
_cell.angle_gamma   90.00
#
_symmetry.space_group_name_H-M   'P 1'
#
loop_
_entity.id
_entity.type
_entity.pdbx_description
1 polymer ?
#
loop_
_entity_poly.entity_id
_entity_poly.type
_entity_poly.pdbx_seq_one_letter_code
_entity_poly.pdbx_strand_id
1 'polypeptide(L)'
;AAGTGEFEAGISKDGQTREHALLAFTLGVKQLIVAINKMDTTKWSEARYQEIIKETSSFIKKVGYNPKAVAFVPISGFNGD
;
A
#
# COMPACT_ATOMS: atom_id res chain seq x y z
N ALA A 1 -1.90 0.49 6.23
CA ALA A 1 -3.16 1.10 6.71
C ALA A 1 -3.10 2.59 6.48
N ALA A 2 -4.24 3.28 6.33
CA ALA A 2 -4.25 4.71 6.00
C ALA A 2 -3.88 5.64 7.18
N GLY A 3 -4.07 5.18 8.42
CA GLY A 3 -3.78 5.93 9.63
C GLY A 3 -2.32 6.41 9.70
N THR A 4 -2.13 7.65 10.17
CA THR A 4 -0.80 8.24 10.40
C THR A 4 -0.07 7.44 11.49
N GLY A 5 1.18 7.06 11.22
CA GLY A 5 2.01 6.18 12.05
C GLY A 5 1.90 4.70 11.65
N GLU A 6 0.69 4.19 11.44
CA GLU A 6 0.48 2.78 11.01
C GLU A 6 1.01 2.53 9.59
N PHE A 7 0.83 3.50 8.69
CA PHE A 7 1.36 3.43 7.34
C PHE A 7 2.89 3.37 7.35
N GLU A 8 3.51 4.34 8.02
CA GLU A 8 4.95 4.56 8.06
C GLU A 8 5.68 3.37 8.71
N ALA A 9 5.10 2.79 9.76
CA ALA A 9 5.62 1.56 10.37
C ALA A 9 5.63 0.38 9.38
N GLY A 10 4.56 0.23 8.59
CA GLY A 10 4.40 -0.86 7.63
C GLY A 10 5.36 -0.79 6.44
N ILE A 11 5.67 0.42 5.96
CA ILE A 11 6.58 0.65 4.82
C ILE A 11 8.04 0.93 5.24
N SER A 12 8.33 0.92 6.54
CA SER A 12 9.68 1.06 7.08
C SER A 12 10.62 -0.03 6.55
N LYS A 13 11.93 0.15 6.72
CA LYS A 13 12.91 -0.81 6.21
C LYS A 13 12.71 -2.22 6.74
N ASP A 14 12.30 -2.31 8.01
CA ASP A 14 12.01 -3.54 8.76
C ASP A 14 10.49 -3.83 8.80
N GLY A 15 9.72 -3.10 7.99
CA GLY A 15 8.27 -3.20 7.93
C GLY A 15 7.82 -4.47 7.21
N GLN A 16 6.84 -5.15 7.80
CA GLN A 16 6.30 -6.42 7.27
C GLN A 16 5.68 -6.28 5.87
N THR A 17 5.09 -5.12 5.54
CA THR A 17 4.51 -4.90 4.20
C THR A 17 5.59 -4.96 3.12
N ARG A 18 6.79 -4.49 3.47
CA ARG A 18 7.93 -4.47 2.57
C ARG A 18 8.52 -5.86 2.33
N GLU A 19 8.65 -6.62 3.40
CA GLU A 19 9.13 -8.01 3.33
C GLU A 19 8.18 -8.89 2.52
N HIS A 20 6.87 -8.83 2.78
CA HIS A 20 5.89 -9.63 2.03
C HIS A 20 5.83 -9.28 0.54
N ALA A 21 5.92 -8.00 0.18
CA ALA A 21 5.93 -7.59 -1.23
C ALA A 21 7.16 -8.14 -1.97
N LEU A 22 8.33 -8.15 -1.32
CA LEU A 22 9.55 -8.72 -1.86
C LEU A 22 9.43 -10.23 -2.03
N LEU A 23 8.95 -10.94 -1.00
CA LEU A 23 8.75 -12.39 -1.04
C LEU A 23 7.75 -12.80 -2.14
N ALA A 24 6.64 -12.08 -2.30
CA ALA A 24 5.68 -12.35 -3.37
C ALA A 24 6.34 -12.21 -4.76
N PHE A 25 7.18 -11.19 -4.95
CA PHE A 25 7.87 -10.98 -6.22
C PHE A 25 8.90 -12.08 -6.52
N THR A 26 9.68 -12.49 -5.52
CA THR A 26 10.69 -13.56 -5.69
C THR A 26 10.05 -14.92 -5.96
N LEU A 27 8.84 -15.15 -5.44
CA LEU A 27 8.03 -16.34 -5.73
C LEU A 27 7.34 -16.30 -7.10
N GLY A 28 7.50 -15.22 -7.87
CA GLY A 28 6.99 -15.12 -9.25
C GLY A 28 5.60 -14.50 -9.39
N VAL A 29 5.04 -13.90 -8.33
CA VAL A 29 3.78 -13.16 -8.41
C VAL A 29 4.03 -11.84 -9.16
N LYS A 30 3.50 -11.73 -10.39
CA LYS A 30 3.71 -10.56 -11.26
C LYS A 30 2.57 -9.55 -11.22
N GLN A 31 1.38 -9.96 -10.78
CA GLN A 31 0.19 -9.10 -10.67
C GLN A 31 -0.01 -8.74 -9.20
N LEU A 32 -0.23 -7.46 -8.94
CA LEU A 32 -0.40 -6.93 -7.59
C LEU A 32 -1.54 -5.90 -7.60
N ILE A 33 -2.42 -5.99 -6.61
CA ILE A 33 -3.42 -4.98 -6.28
C ILE A 33 -3.15 -4.53 -4.84
N VAL A 34 -3.16 -3.21 -4.61
CA VAL A 34 -2.92 -2.64 -3.29
C VAL A 34 -4.22 -2.07 -2.74
N ALA A 35 -4.72 -2.69 -1.68
CA ALA A 35 -5.87 -2.19 -0.93
C ALA A 35 -5.40 -1.26 0.21
N ILE A 36 -5.84 -0.01 0.18
CA ILE A 36 -5.55 0.99 1.22
C ILE A 36 -6.70 0.96 2.23
N ASN A 37 -6.52 0.19 3.29
CA ASN A 37 -7.55 -0.03 4.31
C ASN A 37 -7.55 1.05 5.42
N LYS A 38 -8.67 1.15 6.14
CA LYS A 38 -8.97 2.11 7.22
C LYS A 38 -9.12 3.56 6.75
N MET A 39 -9.60 3.78 5.53
CA MET A 39 -9.80 5.13 4.98
C MET A 39 -10.83 5.97 5.76
N ASP A 40 -11.72 5.32 6.51
CA ASP A 40 -12.64 5.96 7.45
C ASP A 40 -11.92 6.74 8.56
N THR A 41 -10.79 6.21 9.06
CA THR A 41 -10.00 6.86 10.13
C THR A 41 -9.32 8.14 9.67
N THR A 42 -9.09 8.28 8.37
CA THR A 42 -8.53 9.48 7.73
C THR A 42 -9.60 10.35 7.09
N LYS A 43 -10.88 10.09 7.40
CA LYS A 43 -12.05 10.79 6.86
C LYS A 43 -12.06 10.82 5.32
N TRP A 44 -11.61 9.74 4.69
CA TRP A 44 -11.51 9.63 3.24
C TRP A 44 -10.70 10.77 2.59
N SER A 45 -9.67 11.24 3.28
CA SER A 45 -8.81 12.32 2.79
C SER A 45 -8.08 11.91 1.51
N GLU A 46 -8.41 12.59 0.41
CA GLU A 46 -7.75 12.40 -0.88
C GLU A 46 -6.25 12.74 -0.78
N ALA A 47 -5.89 13.78 -0.04
CA ALA A 47 -4.48 14.15 0.15
C ALA A 47 -3.68 13.01 0.78
N ARG A 48 -4.23 12.35 1.81
CA ARG A 48 -3.59 11.20 2.47
C ARG A 48 -3.53 9.99 1.54
N TYR A 49 -4.59 9.74 0.77
CA TYR A 49 -4.61 8.68 -0.24
C TYR A 49 -3.52 8.87 -1.30
N GLN A 50 -3.38 10.08 -1.84
CA GLN A 50 -2.36 10.40 -2.84
C GLN A 50 -0.93 10.29 -2.29
N GLU A 51 -0.71 10.71 -1.04
CA GLU A 51 0.56 10.51 -0.33
C GLU A 51 0.92 9.02 -0.26
N ILE A 52 -0.02 8.18 0.22
CA ILE A 52 0.17 6.74 0.34
C ILE A 52 0.46 6.10 -1.03
N ILE A 53 -0.27 6.48 -2.08
CA ILE A 53 -0.02 5.98 -3.44
C ILE A 53 1.39 6.33 -3.88
N LYS A 54 1.82 7.58 -3.69
CA LYS A 54 3.14 8.05 -4.13
C LYS A 54 4.26 7.27 -3.46
N GLU A 55 4.17 7.08 -2.14
CA GLU A 55 5.18 6.34 -1.38
C GLU A 55 5.16 4.85 -1.72
N THR A 56 3.97 4.24 -1.77
CA THR A 56 3.83 2.82 -2.10
C THR A 56 4.27 2.53 -3.54
N SER A 57 3.96 3.41 -4.49
CA SER A 57 4.42 3.32 -5.89
C SER A 57 5.94 3.37 -5.99
N SER A 58 6.58 4.24 -5.22
CA SER A 58 8.05 4.33 -5.16
C SER A 58 8.65 3.07 -4.55
N PHE A 59 7.99 2.49 -3.55
CA PHE A 59 8.41 1.27 -2.89
C PHE A 59 8.31 0.04 -3.81
N ILE A 60 7.13 -0.24 -4.39
CA ILE A 60 6.93 -1.42 -5.25
C ILE A 60 7.78 -1.37 -6.51
N LYS A 61 8.12 -0.17 -7.01
CA LYS A 61 9.09 0.02 -8.09
C LYS A 61 10.49 -0.45 -7.72
N LYS A 62 10.91 -0.24 -6.46
CA LYS A 62 12.21 -0.74 -5.96
C LYS A 62 12.20 -2.26 -5.79
N VAL A 63 11.05 -2.86 -5.48
CA VAL A 63 10.89 -4.32 -5.40
C VAL A 63 10.99 -4.96 -6.79
N GLY A 64 10.47 -4.29 -7.82
CA GLY A 64 10.53 -4.76 -9.22
C GLY A 64 9.18 -4.74 -9.94
N TYR A 65 8.09 -4.37 -9.27
CA TYR A 65 6.78 -4.22 -9.90
C TYR A 65 6.70 -2.96 -10.77
N ASN A 66 5.85 -2.98 -11.79
CA ASN A 66 5.50 -1.80 -12.58
C ASN A 66 4.34 -1.04 -11.89
N PRO A 67 4.55 0.17 -11.33
CA PRO A 67 3.48 0.89 -10.63
C PRO A 67 2.28 1.22 -11.52
N LYS A 68 2.47 1.37 -12.84
CA LYS A 68 1.37 1.65 -13.77
C LYS A 68 0.41 0.48 -13.95
N ALA A 69 0.86 -0.73 -13.63
CA ALA A 69 0.07 -1.96 -13.74
C ALA A 69 -0.57 -2.37 -12.40
N VAL A 70 -0.30 -1.62 -11.31
CA VAL A 70 -0.81 -1.90 -9.98
C VAL A 70 -1.98 -0.98 -9.68
N ALA A 71 -3.16 -1.56 -9.44
CA ALA A 71 -4.33 -0.82 -9.02
C ALA A 71 -4.24 -0.51 -7.52
N PHE A 72 -4.60 0.72 -7.16
CA PHE A 72 -4.76 1.16 -5.78
C PHE A 72 -6.25 1.32 -5.50
N VAL A 73 -6.75 0.65 -4.47
CA VAL A 73 -8.17 0.63 -4.10
C VAL A 73 -8.31 1.13 -2.67
N PRO A 74 -8.90 2.31 -2.43
CA PRO A 74 -9.21 2.75 -1.08
C PRO A 74 -10.41 1.95 -0.54
N ILE A 75 -10.28 1.39 0.66
CA ILE A 75 -11.34 0.57 1.28
C ILE A 75 -11.47 0.90 2.78
N SER A 76 -12.62 0.56 3.35
CA SER A 76 -12.81 0.43 4.80
C SER A 76 -13.33 -0.96 5.13
N GLY A 77 -12.45 -1.83 5.62
CA GLY A 77 -12.85 -3.19 6.02
C GLY A 77 -13.82 -3.23 7.21
N PHE A 78 -13.94 -2.14 7.99
CA PHE A 78 -14.88 -2.06 9.11
C PHE A 78 -16.28 -1.65 8.65
N ASN A 79 -16.37 -0.65 7.77
CA ASN A 79 -17.65 -0.15 7.27
C ASN A 79 -18.16 -0.91 6.03
N GLY A 80 -17.28 -1.65 5.35
CA GLY A 80 -17.60 -2.40 4.13
C GLY A 80 -17.47 -1.59 2.82
N ASP A 81 -16.81 -0.43 2.88
CA ASP A 81 -16.55 0.45 1.73
C ASP A 81 -15.37 -0.02 0.85
#